data_AF-A0A2V6IE29-F1
#
_entry.id   AF-A0A2V6IE29-F1
#
_cell.length_a   1.000
_cell.length_b   1.000
_cell.length_c   1.000
_cell.angle_alpha   90.00
_cell.angle_beta   90.00
_cell.angle_gamma   90.00
#
_symmetry.space_group_name_H-M   'P 1'
#
loop_
_entity.id
_entity.type
_entity.pdbx_description
1 polymer ?
#
loop_
_entity_poly.entity_id
_entity_poly.type
_entity_poly.pdbx_seq_one_letter_code
_entity_poly.pdbx_strand_id
1 'polypeptide(L)'
;MAQYRITQIEDYGPLVGRERVERIREKARKFKDLRVANFNSTYYGGGVAEMISSLTLLMSSLGLRTEWRVIQGTADFFSITKKMHNALQGGKIDLSGIKKEIFEQVIYENSVRNFLEHDFVIVHDPQPLPLIEHYEKTCPWVWRCHIDLSRPNDEMW
;
A
#
# COMPACT_ATOMS: atom_id res chain seq x y z
N MET A 1 -2.71 15.63 -31.65
CA MET A 1 -2.32 14.61 -30.64
C MET A 1 -2.99 15.00 -29.34
N ALA A 2 -3.63 14.07 -28.62
CA ALA A 2 -4.21 14.39 -27.32
C ALA A 2 -3.09 14.74 -26.32
N GLN A 3 -3.22 15.86 -25.61
CA GLN A 3 -2.29 16.24 -24.54
C GLN A 3 -2.77 15.58 -23.24
N TYR A 4 -2.11 14.51 -22.84
CA TYR A 4 -2.41 13.84 -21.58
C TYR A 4 -1.91 14.69 -20.41
N ARG A 5 -2.77 14.91 -19.40
CA ARG A 5 -2.46 15.67 -18.19
C ARG A 5 -2.77 14.80 -16.97
N ILE A 6 -1.80 14.63 -16.09
CA ILE A 6 -2.02 14.03 -14.77
C ILE A 6 -2.34 15.12 -13.74
N THR A 7 -3.11 14.77 -12.71
CA THR A 7 -3.44 15.67 -11.60
C THR A 7 -2.18 16.24 -10.94
N GLN A 8 -2.19 17.57 -10.73
CA GLN A 8 -1.09 18.30 -10.10
C GLN A 8 -1.51 18.78 -8.71
N ILE A 9 -0.56 19.02 -7.81
CA ILE A 9 -0.88 19.55 -6.48
C ILE A 9 -1.49 20.96 -6.55
N GLU A 10 -1.14 21.73 -7.58
CA GLU A 10 -1.65 23.07 -7.86
C GLU A 10 -3.15 23.07 -8.17
N ASP A 11 -3.70 21.95 -8.68
CA ASP A 11 -5.14 21.80 -8.92
C ASP A 11 -5.97 21.94 -7.64
N TYR A 12 -5.36 21.68 -6.47
CA TYR A 12 -6.00 21.80 -5.17
C TYR A 12 -5.84 23.20 -4.55
N GLY A 13 -5.09 24.10 -5.17
CA GLY A 13 -4.87 25.47 -4.71
C GLY A 13 -6.16 26.23 -4.34
N PRO A 14 -7.23 26.17 -5.13
CA PRO A 14 -8.52 26.79 -4.79
C PRO A 14 -9.19 26.24 -3.51
N LEU A 15 -8.88 24.99 -3.13
CA LEU A 15 -9.49 24.33 -1.97
C LEU A 15 -8.67 24.52 -0.69
N VAL A 16 -7.34 24.52 -0.80
CA VAL A 16 -6.44 24.50 0.38
C VAL A 16 -5.58 25.76 0.52
N GLY A 17 -5.60 26.65 -0.48
CA GLY A 17 -4.78 27.86 -0.54
C GLY A 17 -3.36 27.60 -1.04
N ARG A 18 -2.79 28.61 -1.73
CA ARG A 18 -1.45 28.54 -2.35
C ARG A 18 -0.33 28.27 -1.35
N GLU A 19 -0.42 28.82 -0.15
CA GLU A 19 0.60 28.62 0.90
C GLU A 19 0.77 27.14 1.25
N ARG A 20 -0.34 26.39 1.37
CA ARG A 20 -0.29 24.95 1.66
C ARG A 20 0.30 24.15 0.51
N VAL A 21 -0.04 24.52 -0.73
CA VAL A 21 0.53 23.91 -1.94
C VAL A 21 2.05 24.10 -1.97
N GLU A 22 2.55 25.33 -1.79
CA GLU A 22 3.99 25.59 -1.77
C GLU A 22 4.68 24.85 -0.63
N ARG A 23 4.08 24.80 0.57
CA ARG A 23 4.63 24.04 1.70
C ARG A 23 4.76 22.55 1.40
N ILE A 24 3.81 21.95 0.69
CA ILE A 24 3.91 20.55 0.24
C ILE A 24 5.04 20.40 -0.78
N ARG A 25 5.11 21.30 -1.76
CA ARG A 25 6.14 21.29 -2.81
C ARG A 25 7.55 21.40 -2.22
N GLU A 26 7.75 22.31 -1.27
CA GLU A 26 9.03 22.50 -0.58
C GLU A 26 9.49 21.26 0.17
N LYS A 27 8.56 20.54 0.82
CA LYS A 27 8.88 19.26 1.47
C LYS A 27 9.23 18.19 0.44
N ALA A 28 8.46 18.10 -0.64
CA ALA A 28 8.66 17.10 -1.68
C ALA A 28 10.00 17.23 -2.42
N ARG A 29 10.57 18.44 -2.53
CA ARG A 29 11.90 18.66 -3.13
C ARG A 29 13.00 17.78 -2.51
N LYS A 30 12.90 17.44 -1.22
CA LYS A 30 13.87 16.57 -0.53
C LYS A 30 13.78 15.10 -0.95
N PHE A 31 12.67 14.71 -1.57
CA PHE A 31 12.38 13.34 -2.01
C PHE A 31 12.39 13.22 -3.54
N LYS A 32 12.85 14.26 -4.24
CA LYS A 32 12.92 14.25 -5.70
C LYS A 32 13.76 13.06 -6.18
N ASP A 33 13.27 12.40 -7.23
CA ASP A 33 13.87 11.22 -7.87
C ASP A 33 13.91 9.94 -7.01
N LEU A 34 13.51 9.99 -5.74
CA LEU A 34 13.41 8.80 -4.89
C LEU A 34 12.31 7.86 -5.38
N ARG A 35 12.61 6.56 -5.35
CA ARG A 35 11.74 5.46 -5.76
C ARG A 35 10.88 5.00 -4.60
N VAL A 36 9.56 5.02 -4.77
CA VAL A 36 8.61 4.62 -3.73
C VAL A 36 7.69 3.53 -4.27
N ALA A 37 7.68 2.36 -3.65
CA ALA A 37 6.72 1.30 -3.96
C ALA A 37 5.56 1.33 -2.95
N ASN A 38 4.32 1.38 -3.45
CA ASN A 38 3.11 1.21 -2.63
C ASN A 38 2.51 -0.17 -2.91
N PHE A 39 2.36 -1.00 -1.88
CA PHE A 39 1.74 -2.32 -1.97
C PHE A 39 0.37 -2.34 -1.30
N ASN A 40 -0.64 -2.86 -1.97
CA ASN A 40 -1.92 -3.22 -1.35
C ASN A 40 -2.49 -4.51 -1.98
N SER A 41 -3.75 -4.85 -1.68
CA SER A 41 -4.40 -6.09 -2.12
C SER A 41 -5.35 -5.95 -3.30
N THR A 42 -5.70 -4.74 -3.77
CA THR A 42 -6.62 -4.56 -4.90
C THR A 42 -6.42 -3.25 -5.66
N TYR A 43 -6.64 -3.26 -6.99
CA TYR A 43 -6.71 -2.04 -7.82
C TYR A 43 -8.10 -1.38 -7.81
N TYR A 44 -9.14 -2.08 -7.37
CA TYR A 44 -10.51 -1.62 -7.44
C TYR A 44 -11.28 -2.00 -6.17
N GLY A 45 -12.24 -1.14 -5.81
CA GLY A 45 -13.07 -1.31 -4.63
C GLY A 45 -12.33 -0.96 -3.33
N GLY A 46 -13.06 -0.30 -2.43
CA GLY A 46 -12.56 0.11 -1.11
C GLY A 46 -11.81 1.45 -1.12
N GLY A 47 -11.81 2.12 0.05
CA GLY A 47 -11.22 3.46 0.20
C GLY A 47 -9.70 3.50 0.03
N VAL A 48 -9.00 2.37 0.25
CA VAL A 48 -7.55 2.30 0.09
C VAL A 48 -7.13 2.42 -1.38
N ALA A 49 -7.78 1.68 -2.28
CA ALA A 49 -7.47 1.74 -3.71
C ALA A 49 -7.79 3.14 -4.30
N GLU A 50 -8.91 3.73 -3.90
CA GLU A 50 -9.30 5.09 -4.31
C GLU A 50 -8.27 6.14 -3.86
N MET A 51 -7.80 6.02 -2.61
CA MET A 51 -6.78 6.91 -2.05
C MET A 51 -5.43 6.75 -2.74
N ILE A 52 -4.93 5.52 -2.88
CA ILE A 52 -3.60 5.25 -3.47
C ILE A 52 -3.56 5.65 -4.94
N SER A 53 -4.65 5.43 -5.69
CA SER A 53 -4.76 5.85 -7.09
C SER A 53 -4.48 7.35 -7.26
N SER A 54 -5.12 8.20 -6.46
CA SER A 54 -4.88 9.65 -6.51
C SER A 54 -3.53 10.04 -5.91
N LEU A 55 -3.14 9.42 -4.80
CA LEU A 55 -1.92 9.74 -4.05
C LEU A 55 -0.66 9.47 -4.89
N THR A 56 -0.60 8.34 -5.58
CA THR A 56 0.57 7.95 -6.39
C THR A 56 0.78 8.89 -7.58
N LEU A 57 -0.29 9.38 -8.20
CA LEU A 57 -0.22 10.41 -9.24
C LEU A 57 0.29 11.75 -8.69
N LEU A 58 -0.14 12.14 -7.49
CA LEU A 58 0.32 13.36 -6.83
C LEU A 58 1.78 13.28 -6.38
N MET A 59 2.23 12.12 -5.90
CA MET A 59 3.64 11.89 -5.57
C MET A 59 4.50 12.00 -6.84
N SER A 60 4.04 11.41 -7.94
CA SER A 60 4.73 11.50 -9.24
C SER A 60 4.76 12.93 -9.78
N SER A 61 3.68 13.71 -9.66
CA SER A 61 3.69 15.13 -10.08
C SER A 61 4.62 16.00 -9.23
N LEU A 62 4.89 15.60 -7.98
CA LEU A 62 5.86 16.25 -7.09
C LEU A 62 7.32 15.80 -7.33
N GLY A 63 7.58 14.90 -8.29
CA GLY A 63 8.91 14.48 -8.71
C GLY A 63 9.44 13.22 -8.04
N LEU A 64 8.60 12.46 -7.32
CA LEU A 64 8.96 11.12 -6.83
C LEU A 64 8.74 10.08 -7.93
N ARG A 65 9.55 9.01 -7.96
CA ARG A 65 9.33 7.87 -8.85
C ARG A 65 8.44 6.86 -8.14
N THR A 66 7.13 7.03 -8.27
CA THR A 66 6.16 6.27 -7.48
C THR A 66 5.55 5.12 -8.28
N GLU A 67 5.55 3.93 -7.70
CA GLU A 67 4.87 2.75 -8.21
C GLU A 67 3.73 2.31 -7.28
N TRP A 68 2.72 1.70 -7.89
CA TRP A 68 1.63 1.01 -7.20
C TRP A 68 1.62 -0.44 -7.64
N ARG A 69 1.81 -1.35 -6.68
CA ARG A 69 1.85 -2.80 -6.87
C ARG A 69 0.75 -3.45 -6.05
N VAL A 70 0.11 -4.46 -6.63
CA VAL A 70 -0.99 -5.19 -6.00
C VAL A 70 -0.62 -6.66 -5.86
N ILE A 71 -0.95 -7.24 -4.70
CA ILE A 71 -0.83 -8.68 -4.47
C ILE A 71 -1.72 -9.43 -5.46
N GLN A 72 -1.10 -10.32 -6.23
CA GLN A 72 -1.80 -11.27 -7.08
C GLN A 72 -2.17 -12.49 -6.23
N GLY A 73 -3.45 -12.65 -5.91
CA GLY A 73 -3.95 -13.74 -5.08
C GLY A 73 -5.12 -14.49 -5.71
N THR A 74 -5.36 -15.70 -5.22
CA THR A 74 -6.55 -16.49 -5.57
C THR A 74 -7.79 -16.00 -4.81
N ALA A 75 -8.98 -16.48 -5.20
CA ALA A 75 -10.21 -16.19 -4.45
C ALA A 75 -10.13 -16.64 -2.99
N ASP A 76 -9.47 -17.79 -2.73
CA ASP A 76 -9.26 -18.30 -1.38
C ASP A 76 -8.36 -17.38 -0.56
N PHE A 77 -7.27 -16.86 -1.15
CA PHE A 77 -6.43 -15.85 -0.51
C PHE A 77 -7.22 -14.60 -0.11
N PHE A 78 -8.07 -14.07 -1.00
CA PHE A 78 -8.89 -12.90 -0.68
C PHE A 78 -9.98 -13.21 0.37
N SER A 79 -10.48 -14.43 0.41
CA SER A 79 -11.41 -14.89 1.45
C SER A 79 -10.72 -14.99 2.82
N ILE A 80 -9.50 -15.52 2.86
CA ILE A 80 -8.69 -15.65 4.07
C ILE A 80 -8.31 -14.26 4.60
N THR A 81 -7.75 -13.40 3.74
CA THR A 81 -7.32 -12.05 4.14
C THR A 81 -8.47 -11.18 4.62
N LYS A 82 -9.69 -11.34 4.07
CA LYS A 82 -10.89 -10.68 4.60
C LYS A 82 -11.23 -11.14 6.02
N LYS A 83 -11.08 -12.44 6.33
CA LYS A 83 -11.27 -12.94 7.70
C LYS A 83 -10.19 -12.44 8.64
N MET A 84 -8.93 -12.41 8.21
CA MET A 84 -7.81 -11.83 8.97
C MET A 84 -8.07 -10.36 9.29
N HIS A 85 -8.47 -9.57 8.29
CA HIS A 85 -8.87 -8.16 8.46
C HIS A 85 -9.96 -8.01 9.53
N ASN A 86 -11.04 -8.80 9.45
CA ASN A 86 -12.11 -8.74 10.44
C ASN A 86 -11.64 -9.16 11.84
N ALA A 87 -10.75 -10.16 11.94
CA ALA A 87 -10.23 -10.65 13.21
C ALA A 87 -9.29 -9.65 13.89
N LEU A 88 -8.46 -8.95 13.10
CA LEU A 88 -7.65 -7.83 13.61
C LEU A 88 -8.51 -6.68 14.15
N GLN A 89 -9.79 -6.60 13.77
CA GLN A 89 -10.78 -5.69 14.33
C GLN A 89 -11.68 -6.33 15.41
N GLY A 90 -11.23 -7.42 16.04
CA GLY A 90 -11.94 -8.10 17.13
C GLY A 90 -12.94 -9.18 16.69
N GLY A 91 -12.99 -9.48 15.39
CA GLY A 91 -13.74 -10.62 14.85
C GLY A 91 -13.15 -11.98 15.26
N LYS A 92 -13.93 -13.03 15.05
CA LYS A 92 -13.43 -14.41 15.19
C LYS A 92 -12.79 -14.86 13.89
N ILE A 93 -11.73 -15.65 14.01
CA ILE A 93 -11.11 -16.35 12.90
C ILE A 93 -10.94 -17.82 13.26
N ASP A 94 -10.97 -18.65 12.23
CA ASP A 94 -10.45 -20.02 12.28
C ASP A 94 -9.35 -20.06 11.22
N LEU A 95 -8.09 -20.06 11.67
CA LEU A 95 -6.92 -20.01 10.81
C LEU A 95 -6.26 -21.40 10.77
N SER A 96 -6.96 -22.35 10.14
CA SER A 96 -6.45 -23.71 9.92
C SER A 96 -5.13 -23.73 9.14
N GLY A 97 -4.34 -24.80 9.29
CA GLY A 97 -3.04 -24.96 8.63
C GLY A 97 -3.10 -24.73 7.12
N ILE A 98 -4.09 -25.30 6.44
CA ILE A 98 -4.31 -25.11 4.99
C ILE A 98 -4.53 -23.64 4.60
N LYS A 99 -5.20 -22.84 5.45
CA LYS A 99 -5.41 -21.41 5.18
C LYS A 99 -4.11 -20.63 5.34
N LYS A 100 -3.26 -21.00 6.32
CA LYS A 100 -1.93 -20.42 6.49
C LYS A 100 -1.05 -20.74 5.29
N GLU A 101 -1.02 -21.99 4.86
CA GLU A 101 -0.26 -22.43 3.68
C GLU A 101 -0.68 -21.68 2.41
N ILE A 102 -1.99 -21.54 2.14
CA ILE A 102 -2.48 -20.77 0.99
C ILE A 102 -2.02 -19.31 1.08
N PHE A 103 -2.13 -18.70 2.27
CA PHE A 103 -1.73 -17.33 2.49
C PHE A 103 -0.23 -17.14 2.26
N GLU A 104 0.61 -17.93 2.92
CA GLU A 104 2.07 -17.89 2.84
C GLU A 104 2.58 -18.17 1.42
N GLN A 105 2.00 -19.17 0.73
CA GLN A 105 2.35 -19.49 -0.65
C GLN A 105 2.08 -18.30 -1.59
N VAL A 106 0.94 -17.63 -1.46
CA VAL A 106 0.62 -16.46 -2.28
C VAL A 106 1.57 -15.30 -1.97
N ILE A 107 1.91 -15.07 -0.70
CA ILE A 107 2.89 -14.04 -0.32
C ILE A 107 4.26 -14.34 -0.95
N TYR A 108 4.72 -15.58 -0.85
CA TYR A 108 6.00 -16.01 -1.42
C TYR A 108 6.02 -15.87 -2.95
N GLU A 109 4.95 -16.28 -3.64
CA GLU A 109 4.86 -16.09 -5.09
C GLU A 109 4.91 -14.61 -5.49
N ASN A 110 4.28 -13.73 -4.70
CA ASN A 110 4.36 -12.30 -4.93
C ASN A 110 5.75 -11.75 -4.64
N SER A 111 6.47 -12.26 -3.65
CA SER A 111 7.84 -11.81 -3.37
C SER A 111 8.79 -12.17 -4.52
N VAL A 112 8.65 -13.37 -5.08
CA VAL A 112 9.44 -13.82 -6.25
C VAL A 112 9.14 -12.99 -7.50
N ARG A 113 7.89 -12.54 -7.69
CA ARG A 113 7.47 -11.75 -8.87
C ARG A 113 7.82 -10.25 -8.76
N ASN A 114 8.16 -9.75 -7.58
CA ASN A 114 8.33 -8.32 -7.32
C ASN A 114 9.78 -7.99 -6.94
N PHE A 115 10.55 -7.45 -7.88
CA PHE A 115 11.90 -6.95 -7.58
C PHE A 115 11.81 -5.58 -6.89
N LEU A 116 12.49 -5.44 -5.75
CA LEU A 116 12.47 -4.22 -4.95
C LEU A 116 13.82 -3.51 -4.96
N GLU A 117 13.93 -2.54 -5.86
CA GLU A 117 15.00 -1.54 -5.85
C GLU A 117 14.39 -0.17 -5.59
N HIS A 118 14.10 0.13 -4.34
CA HIS A 118 13.39 1.35 -3.94
C HIS A 118 14.08 2.04 -2.78
N ASP A 119 13.82 3.33 -2.63
CA ASP A 119 14.28 4.14 -1.50
C ASP A 119 13.27 4.08 -0.34
N PHE A 120 12.00 3.76 -0.64
CA PHE A 120 10.95 3.50 0.34
C PHE A 120 9.97 2.43 -0.15
N VAL A 121 9.50 1.60 0.78
CA VAL A 121 8.39 0.67 0.56
C VAL A 121 7.27 1.00 1.53
N ILE A 122 6.06 1.24 1.01
CA ILE A 122 4.86 1.49 1.79
C ILE A 122 3.91 0.30 1.58
N VAL A 123 3.57 -0.39 2.66
CA VAL A 123 2.65 -1.52 2.64
C VAL A 123 1.34 -1.08 3.28
N HIS A 124 0.25 -1.15 2.54
CA HIS A 124 -1.09 -0.80 3.00
C HIS A 124 -1.85 -2.02 3.48
N ASP A 125 -2.38 -1.93 4.69
CA ASP A 125 -3.16 -2.96 5.37
C ASP A 125 -2.39 -4.28 5.64
N PRO A 126 -2.99 -5.26 6.34
CA PRO A 126 -2.31 -6.49 6.74
C PRO A 126 -2.01 -7.46 5.58
N GLN A 127 -2.76 -7.40 4.47
CA GLN A 127 -2.69 -8.46 3.45
C GLN A 127 -1.31 -8.60 2.79
N PRO A 128 -0.61 -7.51 2.40
CA PRO A 128 0.74 -7.60 1.84
C PRO A 128 1.85 -7.55 2.91
N LEU A 129 1.52 -7.36 4.19
CA LEU A 129 2.50 -7.13 5.26
C LEU A 129 3.59 -8.22 5.32
N PRO A 130 3.28 -9.51 5.19
CA PRO A 130 4.29 -10.55 5.29
C PRO A 130 5.27 -10.61 4.11
N LEU A 131 5.08 -9.81 3.05
CA LEU A 131 6.11 -9.63 2.01
C LEU A 131 7.47 -9.26 2.62
N ILE A 132 7.47 -8.49 3.71
CA ILE A 132 8.68 -7.99 4.37
C ILE A 132 9.64 -9.11 4.82
N GLU A 133 9.14 -10.33 5.05
CA GLU A 133 9.92 -11.48 5.47
C GLU A 133 10.74 -12.11 4.31
N HIS A 134 10.46 -11.72 3.07
CA HIS A 134 11.09 -12.28 1.87
C HIS A 134 12.12 -11.36 1.22
N TYR A 135 12.46 -10.23 1.85
CA TYR A 135 13.44 -9.28 1.32
C TYR A 135 14.51 -8.92 2.36
N GLU A 136 15.73 -8.73 1.87
CA GLU A 136 16.75 -8.02 2.65
C GLU A 136 16.37 -6.53 2.72
N LYS A 137 16.28 -6.00 3.94
CA LYS A 137 15.86 -4.62 4.18
C LYS A 137 16.98 -3.64 3.89
N THR A 138 17.05 -3.16 2.66
CA THR A 138 18.01 -2.15 2.21
C THR A 138 17.48 -0.72 2.30
N CYS A 139 16.17 -0.56 2.52
CA CYS A 139 15.49 0.73 2.65
C CYS A 139 14.41 0.67 3.75
N PRO A 140 13.85 1.83 4.17
CA PRO A 140 12.74 1.86 5.12
C PRO A 140 11.45 1.24 4.54
N TRP A 141 10.83 0.37 5.35
CA TRP A 141 9.50 -0.17 5.11
C TRP A 141 8.50 0.48 6.07
N VAL A 142 7.42 1.03 5.54
CA VAL A 142 6.36 1.69 6.30
C VAL A 142 5.09 0.87 6.17
N TRP A 143 4.58 0.38 7.30
CA TRP A 143 3.25 -0.21 7.35
C TRP A 143 2.20 0.87 7.58
N ARG A 144 1.28 1.01 6.64
CA ARG A 144 0.11 1.89 6.72
C ARG A 144 -1.13 1.05 7.00
N CYS A 145 -1.47 0.95 8.28
CA CYS A 145 -2.72 0.32 8.71
C CYS A 145 -3.92 1.26 8.47
N HIS A 146 -5.00 0.75 7.85
CA HIS A 146 -6.26 1.48 7.65
C HIS A 146 -7.42 0.90 8.47
N ILE A 147 -7.14 -0.07 9.34
CA ILE A 147 -8.12 -0.70 10.23
C ILE A 147 -7.89 -0.33 11.70
N ASP A 148 -8.91 -0.56 12.53
CA ASP A 148 -8.80 -0.43 13.97
C ASP A 148 -8.11 -1.65 14.58
N LEU A 149 -7.02 -1.42 15.31
CA LEU A 149 -6.26 -2.43 16.03
C LEU A 149 -6.34 -2.21 17.54
N SER A 150 -7.34 -1.49 18.04
CA SER A 150 -7.49 -1.21 19.47
C SER A 150 -7.81 -2.46 20.29
N ARG A 151 -8.48 -3.45 19.67
CA ARG A 151 -8.91 -4.71 20.31
C ARG A 151 -8.82 -5.89 19.31
N PRO A 152 -7.61 -6.27 18.86
CA PRO A 152 -7.45 -7.35 17.90
C PRO A 152 -7.75 -8.69 18.55
N ASN A 153 -8.08 -9.69 17.72
CA ASN A 153 -8.10 -11.07 18.16
C ASN A 153 -6.67 -11.55 18.46
N ASP A 154 -6.43 -12.06 19.67
CA ASP A 154 -5.09 -12.49 20.12
C ASP A 154 -4.48 -13.62 19.28
N GLU A 155 -5.29 -14.48 18.65
CA GLU A 155 -4.79 -15.54 17.76
C GLU A 155 -4.26 -14.97 16.44
N MET A 156 -4.75 -13.80 16.04
CA MET A 156 -4.37 -13.14 14.79
C MET A 156 -3.28 -12.07 14.99
N TRP A 157 -3.11 -11.52 16.19
CA TRP A 157 -2.12 -10.49 16.48
C TRP A 157 -0.69 -11.03 16.49
#